data_AF-A0A7W0LGB5-F1
#
_entry.id   AF-A0A7W0LGB5-F1
#
_cell.length_a   1.000
_cell.length_b   1.000
_cell.length_c   1.000
_cell.angle_alpha   90.00
_cell.angle_beta   90.00
_cell.angle_gamma   90.00
#
_symmetry.space_group_name_H-M   'P 1'
#
loop_
_entity.id
_entity.type
_entity.pdbx_description
1 polymer ?
#
loop_
_entity_poly.entity_id
_entity_poly.type
_entity_poly.pdbx_seq_one_letter_code
_entity_poly.pdbx_strand_id
1 'polypeptide(L)' 'AYRDRVLHTEIAACRALEEAPATGRTIFQCGPRTRAADAFNRLAGEVLERSRH' A
#
# COMPACT_ATOMS: atom_id res chain seq x y z
N ALA A 1 -19.50 12.28 5.09
CA ALA A 1 -18.65 12.54 6.27
C ALA A 1 -17.18 12.50 5.86
N TYR A 2 -16.22 12.98 6.66
CA TYR A 2 -14.78 12.87 6.33
C TYR A 2 -14.35 11.41 6.08
N ARG A 3 -15.01 10.46 6.75
CA ARG A 3 -14.83 9.01 6.60
C ARG A 3 -14.96 8.50 5.16
N ASP A 4 -15.85 9.08 4.35
CA ASP A 4 -16.03 8.67 2.95
C ASP A 4 -14.87 9.10 2.04
N ARG A 5 -14.02 10.02 2.51
CA ARG A 5 -12.85 10.53 1.78
C ARG A 5 -11.56 9.77 2.09
N VAL A 6 -11.58 8.89 3.08
CA VAL A 6 -10.39 8.14 3.55
C VAL A 6 -10.48 6.69 3.07
N LEU A 7 -9.36 6.12 2.62
CA LEU A 7 -9.25 4.70 2.26
C LEU A 7 -9.14 3.86 3.54
N HIS A 8 -9.69 2.66 3.55
CA HIS A 8 -9.76 1.84 4.76
C HIS A 8 -8.45 1.10 5.05
N THR A 9 -7.68 0.81 4.01
CA THR A 9 -6.43 0.07 4.15
C THR A 9 -5.33 0.93 4.77
N GLU A 10 -4.85 0.50 5.93
CA GLU A 10 -3.69 1.09 6.61
C GLU A 10 -2.39 0.46 6.13
N ILE A 11 -1.38 1.29 5.87
CA ILE A 11 -0.02 0.84 5.55
C ILE A 11 0.85 1.04 6.80
N ALA A 12 1.16 -0.07 7.47
CA ALA A 12 2.10 -0.05 8.58
C ALA A 12 3.54 0.17 8.10
N ALA A 13 4.29 0.99 8.85
CA ALA A 13 5.72 1.14 8.63
C ALA A 13 6.44 -0.21 8.81
N CYS A 14 7.40 -0.48 7.94
CA CYS A 14 8.26 -1.64 8.07
C CYS A 14 9.61 -1.36 7.41
N ARG A 15 10.64 -2.09 7.84
CA ARG A 15 12.00 -1.95 7.33
C ARG A 15 12.10 -2.06 5.81
N ALA A 16 11.36 -3.00 5.21
CA ALA A 16 11.35 -3.17 3.76
C ALA A 16 10.76 -1.94 3.02
N LEU A 17 9.81 -1.23 3.64
CA LEU A 17 9.24 0.00 3.08
C LEU A 17 10.21 1.18 3.20
N GLU A 18 10.99 1.22 4.28
CA GLU A 18 12.03 2.24 4.51
C GLU A 18 13.23 2.06 3.57
N GLU A 19 13.65 0.81 3.32
CA GLU A 19 14.84 0.49 2.52
C GLU A 19 14.59 0.50 1.01
N ALA A 20 13.34 0.25 0.57
CA ALA A 20 13.02 0.13 -0.85
C ALA A 20 13.37 1.39 -1.67
N PRO A 21 13.03 2.63 -1.23
CA PRO A 21 13.37 3.86 -1.95
C PRO A 21 14.87 4.07 -2.11
N ALA A 22 15.68 3.72 -1.09
CA ALA A 22 17.13 3.85 -1.13
C ALA A 22 17.79 2.97 -2.21
N THR A 23 17.09 1.93 -2.66
CA THR A 23 17.55 1.01 -3.71
C THR A 23 16.81 1.20 -5.04
N GLY A 24 15.98 2.24 -5.17
CA GLY A 24 15.17 2.47 -6.37
C GLY A 24 14.15 1.36 -6.65
N ARG A 25 13.75 0.61 -5.61
CA ARG A 25 12.85 -0.53 -5.71
C ARG A 25 11.52 -0.23 -5.01
N THR A 26 10.50 -0.99 -5.37
CA THR A 26 9.19 -0.96 -4.69
C THR A 26 9.13 -1.97 -3.54
N ILE A 27 8.12 -1.84 -2.68
CA ILE A 27 7.85 -2.83 -1.62
C ILE A 27 7.60 -4.23 -2.20
N PHE A 28 7.04 -4.32 -3.42
CA PHE A 28 6.81 -5.60 -4.11
C PHE A 28 8.12 -6.28 -4.53
N GLN A 29 9.18 -5.51 -4.76
CA GLN A 29 10.49 -6.05 -5.14
C GLN A 29 11.37 -6.34 -3.91
N CYS A 30 11.30 -5.51 -2.87
CA CYS A 30 12.09 -5.69 -1.65
C CYS A 30 11.46 -6.66 -0.64
N GLY A 31 10.14 -6.78 -0.63
CA GLY A 31 9.40 -7.57 0.35
C GLY A 31 8.07 -8.09 -0.19
N PRO A 32 8.05 -8.93 -1.24
CA PRO A 32 6.83 -9.38 -1.92
C PRO A 32 5.84 -10.13 -1.02
N ARG A 33 6.32 -10.76 0.06
CA ARG A 33 5.51 -11.52 1.03
C ARG A 33 5.34 -10.80 2.37
N THR A 34 5.61 -9.49 2.40
CA THR A 34 5.44 -8.69 3.61
C THR A 34 4.01 -8.20 3.74
N ARG A 35 3.56 -8.00 4.98
CA ARG A 35 2.25 -7.39 5.25
C ARG A 35 2.07 -6.01 4.61
N ALA A 36 3.16 -5.27 4.41
CA ALA A 36 3.13 -3.99 3.72
C ALA A 36 2.79 -4.18 2.23
N ALA A 37 3.41 -5.14 1.54
CA ALA A 37 3.07 -5.46 0.15
C ALA A 37 1.60 -5.90 0.01
N ASP A 38 1.09 -6.72 0.94
CA ASP A 38 -0.33 -7.09 0.99
C ASP A 38 -1.25 -5.88 1.20
N ALA A 39 -0.86 -4.95 2.08
CA ALA A 39 -1.62 -3.71 2.31
C ALA A 39 -1.65 -2.83 1.04
N PHE A 40 -0.54 -2.68 0.33
CA PHE A 40 -0.54 -1.93 -0.93
C PHE A 40 -1.45 -2.57 -1.99
N ASN A 41 -1.52 -3.89 -2.08
CA ASN A 41 -2.45 -4.59 -2.98
C ASN A 41 -3.91 -4.31 -2.62
N ARG A 42 -4.27 -4.35 -1.33
CA ARG A 42 -5.63 -4.02 -0.87
C ARG A 42 -5.99 -2.57 -1.14
N LEU A 43 -5.06 -1.65 -0.88
CA LEU A 43 -5.24 -0.22 -1.15
C LEU A 43 -5.46 0.03 -2.64
N ALA A 44 -4.70 -0.63 -3.51
CA ALA A 44 -4.90 -0.54 -4.96
C ALA A 44 -6.30 -1.02 -5.38
N GLY A 45 -6.81 -2.10 -4.77
CA GLY A 45 -8.19 -2.55 -4.95
C GLY A 45 -9.21 -1.48 -4.59
N GLU A 46 -9.11 -0.89 -3.39
CA GLU A 46 -10.02 0.17 -2.96
C GLU A 46 -10.00 1.40 -3.87
N VAL A 47 -8.82 1.80 -4.35
CA VAL A 47 -8.68 2.91 -5.30
C VAL A 47 -9.40 2.60 -6.61
N LEU A 48 -9.17 1.40 -7.17
CA LEU A 48 -9.80 0.98 -8.41
C LEU A 48 -11.32 0.87 -8.27
N GLU A 49 -11.83 0.36 -7.15
CA GLU A 49 -13.26 0.31 -6.88
C GLU A 49 -13.87 1.72 -6.84
N ARG A 50 -13.22 2.66 -6.14
CA ARG A 50 -13.69 4.06 -6.09
C ARG A 50 -13.64 4.77 -7.43
N SER A 51 -12.62 4.52 -8.24
CA SER A 51 -12.47 5.12 -9.57
C SER A 51 -13.47 4.61 -10.60
N ARG A 52 -14.18 3.51 -10.34
CA ARG A 52 -15.21 2.94 -11.23
C ARG A 52 -16.60 3.54 -10.98
N HIS A 53 -16.75 4.37 -9.95
CA HIS A 53 -17.96 5.13 -9.61
C HIS A 53 -17.80 6.60 -9.97
#